data_AF-A0ABD0YXQ7-F1
#
_entry.id   AF-A0ABD0YXQ7-F1
#
_cell.length_a   1.000
_cell.length_b   1.000
_cell.length_c   1.000
_cell.angle_alpha   90.00
_cell.angle_beta   90.00
_cell.angle_gamma   90.00
#
_symmetry.space_group_name_H-M   'P 1'
#
loop_
_entity.id
_entity.type
_entity.pdbx_description
1 polymer ?
#
loop_
_entity_poly.entity_id
_entity_poly.type
_entity_poly.pdbx_seq_one_letter_code
_entity_poly.pdbx_strand_id
1 'polypeptide(L)'
;MASKRRNMFYQNKKQETTEIVSCAYQEQGFVMTDRHSGLDRDRAMLAIRGLARFHAMSSVLVDRGRLDPAKLADYPYLQNSESFNNYFKGAIDTLLSVIRSRWEPKWRPIADRIEDCTRDFGPKLMQLGKLQDGAFNVLIHGDCWINNMMFKYPQGSNVPKELRTYNLQKDGKLHVPISVGLQLERLRVITAIGFAI
;
A
#
# COMPACT_ATOMS: atom_id res chain seq x y z
N MET A 1 11.87 22.98 -11.70
CA MET A 1 12.75 21.92 -12.26
C MET A 1 13.41 21.02 -11.21
N ALA A 2 13.72 21.48 -10.00
CA ALA A 2 14.37 20.67 -8.95
C ALA A 2 13.52 19.53 -8.36
N SER A 3 12.19 19.69 -8.27
CA SER A 3 11.24 18.67 -7.76
C SER A 3 11.16 17.43 -8.68
N LYS A 4 11.11 17.64 -10.00
CA LYS A 4 11.05 16.55 -11.01
C LYS A 4 12.31 15.68 -10.98
N ARG A 5 13.50 16.29 -10.82
CA ARG A 5 14.76 15.56 -10.68
C ARG A 5 14.79 14.74 -9.39
N ARG A 6 14.37 15.32 -8.25
CA ARG A 6 14.29 14.61 -6.97
C ARG A 6 13.42 13.35 -7.07
N ASN A 7 12.20 13.45 -7.60
CA ASN A 7 11.31 12.30 -7.76
C ASN A 7 11.87 11.21 -8.68
N MET A 8 12.56 11.58 -9.76
CA MET A 8 13.20 10.63 -10.67
C MET A 8 14.38 9.91 -10.00
N PHE A 9 15.21 10.63 -9.21
CA PHE A 9 16.27 10.02 -8.40
C PHE A 9 15.72 9.07 -7.32
N TYR A 10 14.60 9.41 -6.68
CA TYR A 10 13.95 8.54 -5.68
C TYR A 10 13.39 7.27 -6.32
N GLN A 11 12.77 7.35 -7.50
CA GLN A 11 12.25 6.17 -8.19
C GLN A 11 13.36 5.23 -8.66
N ASN A 12 14.46 5.76 -9.21
CA ASN A 12 15.60 4.95 -9.61
C ASN A 12 16.27 4.25 -8.41
N LYS A 13 16.51 4.94 -7.29
CA LYS A 13 17.05 4.32 -6.07
C LYS A 13 16.12 3.26 -5.47
N LYS A 14 14.81 3.51 -5.49
CA LYS A 14 13.80 2.54 -5.02
C LYS A 14 13.86 1.28 -5.88
N GLN A 15 13.92 1.45 -7.20
CA GLN A 15 13.97 0.34 -8.15
C GLN A 15 15.23 -0.51 -7.96
N GLU A 16 16.42 0.12 -7.90
CA GLU A 16 17.69 -0.59 -7.63
C GLU A 16 17.68 -1.35 -6.30
N THR A 17 17.18 -0.73 -5.22
CA THR A 17 17.17 -1.37 -3.89
C THR A 17 16.13 -2.50 -3.83
N THR A 18 14.98 -2.35 -4.48
CA THR A 18 13.97 -3.41 -4.59
C THR A 18 14.51 -4.60 -5.38
N GLU A 19 15.21 -4.35 -6.49
CA GLU A 19 15.85 -5.40 -7.29
C GLU A 19 16.86 -6.18 -6.42
N ILE A 20 17.74 -5.49 -5.69
CA ILE A 20 18.72 -6.13 -4.79
C ILE A 20 18.04 -7.01 -3.71
N VAL A 21 17.02 -6.49 -3.02
CA VAL A 21 16.30 -7.24 -1.98
C VAL A 21 15.59 -8.46 -2.58
N SER A 22 14.97 -8.30 -3.75
CA SER A 22 14.29 -9.40 -4.44
C SER A 22 15.27 -10.50 -4.87
N CYS A 23 16.42 -10.15 -5.43
CA CYS A 23 17.49 -11.07 -5.81
C CYS A 23 18.00 -11.85 -4.59
N ALA A 24 18.27 -11.16 -3.48
CA ALA A 24 18.72 -11.80 -2.24
C ALA A 24 17.67 -12.77 -1.65
N TYR A 25 16.38 -12.52 -1.87
CA TYR A 25 15.32 -13.45 -1.47
C TYR A 25 15.23 -14.64 -2.43
N GLN A 26 15.41 -14.42 -3.74
CA GLN A 26 15.47 -15.49 -4.73
C GLN A 26 16.62 -16.46 -4.45
N GLU A 27 17.81 -15.96 -4.11
CA GLU A 27 18.95 -16.78 -3.67
C GLU A 27 18.63 -17.64 -2.44
N GLN A 28 17.73 -17.16 -1.57
CA GLN A 28 17.27 -17.89 -0.39
C GLN A 28 16.11 -18.86 -0.69
N GLY A 29 15.74 -19.02 -1.96
CA GLY A 29 14.66 -19.91 -2.42
C GLY A 29 13.26 -19.35 -2.27
N PHE A 30 13.12 -18.02 -2.15
CA PHE A 30 11.80 -17.37 -2.21
C PHE A 30 11.41 -17.09 -3.66
N VAL A 31 10.14 -17.26 -3.97
CA VAL A 31 9.58 -17.01 -5.30
C VAL A 31 8.42 -16.03 -5.23
N MET A 32 8.32 -15.18 -6.25
CA MET A 32 7.18 -14.27 -6.43
C MET A 32 6.02 -15.04 -7.04
N THR A 33 4.79 -14.64 -6.69
CA THR A 33 3.58 -15.20 -7.32
C THR A 33 3.24 -14.40 -8.57
N ASP A 34 2.68 -15.07 -9.58
CA ASP A 34 2.14 -14.36 -10.74
C ASP A 34 1.01 -13.40 -10.32
N ARG A 35 1.21 -12.11 -10.63
CA ARG A 35 0.26 -11.05 -10.29
C ARG A 35 -1.10 -11.20 -10.98
N HIS A 36 -1.15 -11.89 -12.11
CA HIS A 36 -2.40 -12.10 -12.85
C HIS A 36 -3.23 -13.25 -12.26
N SER A 37 -2.56 -14.25 -11.68
CA SER A 37 -3.20 -15.41 -11.05
C SER A 37 -3.72 -15.14 -9.64
N GLY A 38 -3.26 -14.07 -8.98
CA GLY A 38 -3.69 -13.74 -7.62
C GLY A 38 -3.04 -14.63 -6.54
N LEU A 39 -3.52 -14.49 -5.29
CA LEU A 39 -3.14 -15.41 -4.21
C LEU A 39 -4.20 -16.51 -4.08
N ASP A 40 -3.75 -17.76 -4.06
CA ASP A 40 -4.60 -18.86 -3.58
C ASP A 40 -4.82 -18.77 -2.07
N ARG A 41 -5.68 -19.64 -1.55
CA ARG A 41 -6.07 -19.66 -0.14
C ARG A 41 -4.88 -19.76 0.81
N ASP A 42 -3.89 -20.60 0.51
CA ASP A 42 -2.79 -20.87 1.43
C ASP A 42 -1.78 -19.71 1.44
N ARG A 43 -1.48 -19.14 0.27
CA ARG A 43 -0.69 -17.91 0.17
C ARG A 43 -1.38 -16.73 0.85
N ALA A 44 -2.69 -16.56 0.63
CA ALA A 44 -3.47 -15.49 1.25
C ALA A 44 -3.50 -15.63 2.77
N MET A 45 -3.69 -16.85 3.29
CA MET A 45 -3.67 -17.11 4.73
C MET A 45 -2.30 -16.81 5.34
N LEU A 46 -1.20 -17.18 4.67
CA LEU A 46 0.14 -16.87 5.15
C LEU A 46 0.42 -15.36 5.10
N ALA A 47 -0.05 -14.66 4.06
CA ALA A 47 0.02 -13.20 3.95
C ALA A 47 -0.70 -12.50 5.10
N ILE A 48 -1.95 -12.88 5.38
CA ILE A 48 -2.74 -12.32 6.48
C ILE A 48 -2.06 -12.55 7.84
N ARG A 49 -1.53 -13.76 8.08
CA ARG A 49 -0.77 -14.07 9.31
C ARG A 49 0.52 -13.25 9.42
N GLY A 50 1.21 -13.02 8.31
CA GLY A 50 2.37 -12.13 8.25
C GLY A 50 2.02 -10.71 8.66
N LEU A 51 0.96 -10.15 8.06
CA LEU A 51 0.48 -8.80 8.36
C LEU A 51 -0.01 -8.66 9.80
N ALA A 52 -0.76 -9.64 10.32
CA ALA A 52 -1.21 -9.63 11.71
C ALA A 52 -0.03 -9.59 12.69
N ARG A 53 1.01 -10.40 12.47
CA ARG A 53 2.24 -10.37 13.27
C ARG A 53 2.97 -9.03 13.16
N PHE A 54 3.03 -8.47 11.96
CA PHE A 54 3.66 -7.18 11.71
C PHE A 54 2.94 -6.04 12.45
N HIS A 55 1.60 -5.97 12.36
CA HIS A 55 0.78 -5.00 13.09
C HIS A 55 0.98 -5.13 14.61
N ALA A 56 0.86 -6.35 15.15
CA ALA A 56 1.04 -6.61 16.58
C ALA A 56 2.45 -6.24 17.07
N MET A 57 3.49 -6.58 16.29
CA MET A 57 4.87 -6.23 16.63
C MET A 57 5.07 -4.72 16.71
N SER A 58 4.44 -3.94 15.84
CA SER A 58 4.55 -2.48 15.87
C SER A 58 3.99 -1.88 17.16
N SER A 59 2.84 -2.37 17.64
CA SER A 59 2.27 -1.98 18.93
C SER A 59 3.23 -2.31 20.07
N VAL A 60 3.76 -3.54 20.10
CA VAL A 60 4.71 -3.97 21.14
C VAL A 60 5.99 -3.13 21.13
N LEU A 61 6.47 -2.72 19.94
CA LEU A 61 7.66 -1.86 19.84
C LEU A 61 7.39 -0.43 20.34
N VAL A 62 6.18 0.09 20.12
CA VAL A 62 5.74 1.37 20.69
C VAL A 62 5.67 1.28 22.21
N ASP A 63 5.00 0.25 22.74
CA ASP A 63 4.84 0.05 24.19
C ASP A 63 6.20 -0.09 24.91
N ARG A 64 7.20 -0.64 24.21
CA ARG A 64 8.57 -0.81 24.72
C ARG A 64 9.46 0.42 24.50
N GLY A 65 8.94 1.51 23.95
CA GLY A 65 9.71 2.72 23.64
C GLY A 65 10.79 2.51 22.55
N ARG A 66 10.67 1.46 21.74
CA ARG A 66 11.62 1.14 20.64
C ARG A 66 11.16 1.69 19.29
N LEU A 67 9.90 2.09 19.19
CA LEU A 67 9.33 2.78 18.04
C LEU A 67 8.66 4.06 18.55
N ASP A 68 9.08 5.20 18.00
CA ASP A 68 8.44 6.49 18.26
C ASP A 68 7.00 6.47 17.69
N PRO A 69 5.95 6.70 18.51
CA PRO A 69 4.57 6.77 18.05
C PRO A 69 4.36 7.77 16.90
N ALA A 70 5.12 8.86 16.82
CA ALA A 70 5.00 9.82 15.72
C ALA A 70 5.32 9.19 14.35
N LYS A 71 6.14 8.13 14.32
CA LYS A 71 6.41 7.35 13.10
C LYS A 71 5.21 6.53 12.64
N LEU A 72 4.21 6.33 13.49
CA LEU A 72 2.93 5.79 13.11
C LEU A 72 2.07 6.78 12.29
N ALA A 73 2.54 8.00 12.02
CA ALA A 73 1.87 8.96 11.14
C ALA A 73 2.79 9.49 10.02
N ASP A 74 3.99 8.93 9.85
CA ASP A 74 4.96 9.43 8.87
C ASP A 74 4.79 8.76 7.50
N TYR A 75 4.04 9.42 6.62
CA TYR A 75 3.72 8.94 5.27
C TYR A 75 4.29 9.86 4.21
N PRO A 76 5.33 9.44 3.47
CA PRO A 76 5.90 10.26 2.41
C PRO A 76 4.88 10.70 1.33
N TYR A 77 3.88 9.85 1.06
CA TYR A 77 2.85 10.09 0.06
C TYR A 77 1.64 10.87 0.60
N LEU A 78 1.41 10.89 1.92
CA LEU A 78 0.33 11.67 2.54
C LEU A 78 0.82 13.00 3.09
N GLN A 79 2.11 13.31 2.92
CA GLN A 79 2.61 14.66 3.14
C GLN A 79 1.95 15.55 2.09
N ASN A 80 1.19 16.53 2.56
CA ASN A 80 0.40 17.49 1.78
C ASN A 80 1.28 18.32 0.84
N SER A 81 1.80 17.69 -0.19
CA SER A 81 2.45 18.39 -1.27
C SER A 81 1.37 18.73 -2.27
N GLU A 82 1.24 20.01 -2.56
CA GLU A 82 0.46 20.53 -3.68
C GLU A 82 0.71 19.70 -4.96
N SER A 83 1.96 19.24 -5.16
CA SER A 83 2.33 18.32 -6.23
C SER A 83 1.57 16.98 -6.24
N PHE A 84 1.35 16.34 -5.09
CA PHE A 84 0.61 15.09 -4.99
C PHE A 84 -0.87 15.32 -5.34
N ASN A 85 -1.50 16.35 -4.75
CA ASN A 85 -2.89 16.68 -5.03
C ASN A 85 -3.10 17.04 -6.51
N ASN A 86 -2.20 17.83 -7.09
CA ASN A 86 -2.26 18.22 -8.50
C ASN A 86 -2.07 17.02 -9.44
N TYR A 87 -1.22 16.06 -9.07
CA TYR A 87 -1.04 14.83 -9.86
C TYR A 87 -2.33 14.01 -9.93
N PHE A 88 -2.95 13.73 -8.79
CA PHE A 88 -4.21 12.97 -8.75
C PHE A 88 -5.34 13.72 -9.42
N LYS A 89 -5.48 15.03 -9.15
CA LYS A 89 -6.47 15.87 -9.82
C LYS A 89 -6.30 15.83 -11.34
N GLY A 90 -5.08 16.01 -11.84
CA GLY A 90 -4.80 15.95 -13.29
C GLY A 90 -5.12 14.61 -13.91
N ALA A 91 -4.84 13.50 -13.22
CA ALA A 91 -5.19 12.15 -13.67
C ALA A 91 -6.72 11.96 -13.76
N ILE A 92 -7.46 12.41 -12.72
CA ILE A 92 -8.92 12.37 -12.69
C ILE A 92 -9.51 13.25 -13.79
N ASP A 93 -9.06 14.50 -13.92
CA ASP A 93 -9.54 15.44 -14.94
C ASP A 93 -9.35 14.88 -16.35
N THR A 94 -8.21 14.22 -16.59
CA THR A 94 -7.92 13.55 -17.86
C THR A 94 -8.90 12.39 -18.12
N LEU A 95 -9.15 11.56 -17.11
CA LEU A 95 -10.11 10.46 -17.22
C LEU A 95 -11.53 10.99 -17.50
N LEU A 96 -11.98 11.98 -16.75
CA LEU A 96 -13.29 12.61 -16.93
C LEU A 96 -13.44 13.22 -18.33
N SER A 97 -12.40 13.88 -18.83
CA SER A 97 -12.36 14.43 -20.18
C SER A 97 -12.53 13.33 -21.24
N VAL A 98 -11.80 12.21 -21.12
CA VAL A 98 -11.91 11.08 -22.04
C VAL A 98 -13.30 10.45 -22.02
N ILE A 99 -13.89 10.23 -20.84
CA ILE A 99 -15.24 9.67 -20.73
C ILE A 99 -16.26 10.61 -21.40
N ARG A 100 -16.18 11.91 -21.11
CA ARG A 100 -17.14 12.90 -21.61
C ARG A 100 -17.01 13.15 -23.11
N SER A 101 -15.80 13.08 -23.67
CA SER A 101 -15.55 13.45 -25.07
C SER A 101 -15.44 12.27 -26.03
N ARG A 102 -15.05 11.07 -25.56
CA ARG A 102 -14.76 9.92 -26.44
C ARG A 102 -15.67 8.72 -26.23
N TRP A 103 -16.28 8.57 -25.05
CA TRP A 103 -17.10 7.39 -24.75
C TRP A 103 -18.56 7.64 -25.09
N GLU A 104 -19.32 6.55 -25.23
CA GLU A 104 -20.77 6.62 -25.48
C GLU A 104 -21.51 7.41 -24.37
N PRO A 105 -22.60 8.13 -24.69
CA PRO A 105 -23.33 8.95 -23.73
C PRO A 105 -23.79 8.23 -22.46
N LYS A 106 -24.01 6.91 -22.52
CA LYS A 106 -24.41 6.08 -21.36
C LYS A 106 -23.39 6.07 -20.22
N TRP A 107 -22.13 6.45 -20.48
CA TRP A 107 -21.05 6.49 -19.50
C TRP A 107 -20.96 7.82 -18.74
N ARG A 108 -21.68 8.87 -19.17
CA ARG A 108 -21.66 10.19 -18.52
C ARG A 108 -22.02 10.14 -17.03
N PRO A 109 -23.03 9.36 -16.58
CA PRO A 109 -23.33 9.25 -15.15
C PRO A 109 -22.17 8.68 -14.31
N ILE A 110 -21.29 7.87 -14.91
CA ILE A 110 -20.11 7.35 -14.23
C ILE A 110 -19.04 8.44 -14.08
N ALA A 111 -18.86 9.31 -15.08
CA ALA A 111 -17.99 10.47 -14.96
C ALA A 111 -18.44 11.39 -13.82
N ASP A 112 -19.73 11.68 -13.74
CA ASP A 112 -20.28 12.54 -12.68
C ASP A 112 -20.06 11.92 -11.30
N ARG A 113 -20.28 10.60 -11.16
CA ARG A 113 -19.98 9.88 -9.92
C ARG A 113 -18.50 9.90 -9.55
N ILE A 114 -17.60 9.75 -10.52
CA ILE A 114 -16.14 9.82 -10.29
C ILE A 114 -15.76 11.22 -9.81
N GLU A 115 -16.25 12.27 -10.47
CA GLU A 115 -16.00 13.66 -10.10
C GLU A 115 -16.49 13.95 -8.66
N ASP A 116 -17.72 13.53 -8.33
CA ASP A 116 -18.28 13.69 -6.99
C ASP A 116 -17.48 12.95 -5.92
N CYS A 117 -17.09 11.69 -6.19
CA CYS A 117 -16.32 10.89 -5.22
C CYS A 117 -14.90 11.42 -5.01
N THR A 118 -14.33 12.13 -6.00
CA THR A 118 -12.93 12.56 -5.98
C THR A 118 -12.73 14.04 -5.69
N ARG A 119 -13.80 14.84 -5.62
CA ARG A 119 -13.76 16.28 -5.29
C ARG A 119 -12.88 16.61 -4.08
N ASP A 120 -13.01 15.82 -3.02
CA ASP A 120 -12.27 16.01 -1.77
C ASP A 120 -11.17 14.96 -1.55
N PHE A 121 -10.67 14.35 -2.63
CA PHE A 121 -9.74 13.22 -2.54
C PHE A 121 -8.51 13.54 -1.70
N GLY A 122 -7.83 14.66 -1.96
CA GLY A 122 -6.63 15.08 -1.22
C GLY A 122 -6.86 15.23 0.28
N PRO A 123 -7.80 16.08 0.72
CA PRO A 123 -8.14 16.24 2.13
C PRO A 123 -8.57 14.93 2.83
N LYS A 124 -9.42 14.11 2.17
CA LYS A 124 -9.84 12.81 2.70
C LYS A 124 -8.66 11.86 2.87
N LEU A 125 -7.77 11.81 1.88
CA LEU A 125 -6.59 10.95 1.94
C LEU A 125 -5.63 11.39 3.06
N MET A 126 -5.45 12.69 3.28
CA MET A 126 -4.68 13.21 4.41
C MET A 126 -5.30 12.84 5.76
N GLN A 127 -6.64 12.88 5.85
CA GLN A 127 -7.34 12.50 7.08
C GLN A 127 -7.14 11.02 7.42
N LEU A 128 -7.11 10.14 6.41
CA LEU A 128 -6.86 8.71 6.59
C LEU A 128 -5.45 8.40 7.12
N GLY A 129 -4.48 9.30 6.89
CA GLY A 129 -3.11 9.18 7.38
C GLY A 129 -2.89 9.70 8.80
N LYS A 130 -3.91 10.25 9.47
CA LYS A 130 -3.76 10.75 10.84
C LYS A 130 -3.94 9.63 11.85
N LEU A 131 -3.16 9.69 12.92
CA LEU A 131 -3.41 8.89 14.12
C LEU A 131 -4.78 9.23 14.70
N GLN A 132 -5.47 8.19 15.19
CA GLN A 132 -6.76 8.32 15.84
C GLN A 132 -6.60 8.10 17.34
N ASP A 133 -6.95 9.10 18.13
CA ASP A 133 -6.91 9.00 19.58
C ASP A 133 -7.85 7.89 20.08
N GLY A 134 -7.37 7.05 20.99
CA GLY A 134 -8.11 5.91 21.52
C GLY A 134 -8.26 4.72 20.55
N ALA A 135 -7.76 4.81 19.32
CA ALA A 135 -7.75 3.70 18.36
C ALA A 135 -6.49 2.82 18.51
N PHE A 136 -6.55 1.63 17.94
CA PHE A 136 -5.40 0.74 17.81
C PHE A 136 -4.51 1.19 16.63
N ASN A 137 -3.64 2.16 16.90
CA ASN A 137 -2.71 2.67 15.91
C ASN A 137 -1.52 1.72 15.74
N VAL A 138 -1.32 1.25 14.51
CA VAL A 138 -0.26 0.30 14.17
C VAL A 138 0.43 0.71 12.89
N LEU A 139 1.64 0.19 12.74
CA LEU A 139 2.33 0.18 11.49
C LEU A 139 1.73 -0.85 10.54
N ILE A 140 1.67 -0.54 9.26
CA ILE A 140 1.28 -1.39 8.12
C ILE A 140 2.43 -1.56 7.08
N HIS A 141 2.09 -2.17 5.96
CA HIS A 141 3.02 -2.36 4.86
C HIS A 141 3.06 -1.18 3.86
N GLY A 142 1.95 -0.50 3.61
CA GLY A 142 1.86 0.69 2.73
C GLY A 142 1.85 0.43 1.21
N ASP A 143 2.23 -0.78 0.80
CA ASP A 143 2.14 -1.26 -0.60
C ASP A 143 1.98 -2.78 -0.58
N CYS A 144 0.88 -3.25 0.04
CA CYS A 144 0.66 -4.66 0.32
C CYS A 144 0.00 -5.39 -0.85
N TRP A 145 0.74 -5.51 -1.94
CA TRP A 145 0.29 -6.22 -3.15
C TRP A 145 1.20 -7.38 -3.49
N ILE A 146 0.73 -8.28 -4.37
CA ILE A 146 1.32 -9.60 -4.64
C ILE A 146 2.78 -9.51 -5.10
N ASN A 147 3.13 -8.49 -5.88
CA ASN A 147 4.51 -8.31 -6.33
C ASN A 147 5.46 -8.09 -5.16
N ASN A 148 5.00 -7.47 -4.08
CA ASN A 148 5.81 -7.23 -2.89
C ASN A 148 5.79 -8.40 -1.90
N MET A 149 5.30 -9.58 -2.32
CA MET A 149 5.21 -10.79 -1.50
C MET A 149 6.02 -11.91 -2.17
N MET A 150 6.98 -12.46 -1.43
CA MET A 150 7.73 -13.64 -1.85
C MET A 150 7.51 -14.78 -0.89
N PHE A 151 7.28 -15.96 -1.44
CA PHE A 151 6.92 -17.17 -0.70
C PHE A 151 8.02 -18.21 -0.84
N LYS A 152 8.29 -18.95 0.23
CA LYS A 152 9.18 -20.11 0.21
C LYS A 152 8.41 -21.36 0.57
N TYR A 153 8.74 -22.45 -0.12
CA TYR A 153 8.01 -23.71 -0.05
C TYR A 153 8.90 -24.81 0.55
N PRO A 154 8.32 -25.77 1.27
CA PRO A 154 8.99 -27.04 1.55
C PRO A 154 9.28 -27.80 0.25
N GLN A 155 10.30 -28.66 0.27
CA GLN A 155 10.59 -29.53 -0.87
C GLN A 155 9.37 -30.42 -1.19
N GLY A 156 8.94 -30.42 -2.46
CA GLY A 156 7.82 -31.23 -2.93
C GLY A 156 6.42 -30.75 -2.52
N SER A 157 6.28 -29.56 -1.94
CA SER A 157 4.99 -29.00 -1.51
C SER A 157 4.64 -27.72 -2.27
N ASN A 158 3.37 -27.56 -2.63
CA ASN A 158 2.81 -26.33 -3.17
C ASN A 158 2.21 -25.41 -2.10
N VAL A 159 2.30 -25.79 -0.82
CA VAL A 159 1.83 -24.99 0.31
C VAL A 159 3.00 -24.14 0.84
N PRO A 160 2.90 -22.80 0.85
CA PRO A 160 3.99 -21.95 1.30
C PRO A 160 4.20 -22.08 2.81
N LYS A 161 5.46 -22.09 3.25
CA LYS A 161 5.84 -22.15 4.68
C LYS A 161 6.33 -20.81 5.23
N GLU A 162 6.92 -19.97 4.39
CA GLU A 162 7.49 -18.69 4.79
C GLU A 162 7.09 -17.61 3.79
N LEU A 163 6.88 -16.41 4.32
CA LEU A 163 6.58 -15.21 3.57
C LEU A 163 7.62 -14.15 3.92
N ARG A 164 8.13 -13.47 2.91
CA ARG A 164 8.84 -12.21 3.04
C ARG A 164 8.13 -11.16 2.22
N THR A 165 7.91 -10.00 2.82
CA THR A 165 7.38 -8.84 2.11
C THR A 165 8.48 -7.81 1.97
N TYR A 166 8.48 -7.08 0.86
CA TYR A 166 9.42 -5.98 0.67
C TYR A 166 8.66 -4.73 0.27
N ASN A 167 8.91 -3.62 0.97
CA ASN A 167 8.50 -2.30 0.52
C ASN A 167 9.44 -1.25 1.09
N LEU A 168 10.01 -0.45 0.19
CA LEU A 168 10.96 0.61 0.50
C LEU A 168 10.25 1.92 0.19
N GLN A 169 9.45 2.42 1.13
CA GLN A 169 8.85 3.75 0.98
C GLN A 169 9.69 4.87 1.60
N LYS A 170 10.77 4.59 2.35
CA LYS A 170 11.92 5.51 2.51
C LYS A 170 13.13 4.84 3.19
N ASP A 171 14.33 5.13 2.69
CA ASP A 171 15.61 5.03 3.40
C ASP A 171 16.02 3.69 4.04
N GLY A 172 15.74 2.55 3.38
CA GLY A 172 16.23 1.26 3.85
C GLY A 172 15.71 0.86 5.24
N LYS A 173 14.64 1.52 5.70
CA LYS A 173 13.94 1.20 6.93
C LYS A 173 12.47 0.99 6.58
N LEU A 174 11.96 -0.10 7.15
CA LEU A 174 10.55 -0.47 7.24
C LEU A 174 9.72 0.76 7.64
N HIS A 175 8.39 0.67 7.58
CA HIS A 175 7.40 1.57 8.22
C HIS A 175 6.52 2.36 7.22
N VAL A 176 5.24 1.95 7.11
CA VAL A 176 4.10 2.76 6.66
C VAL A 176 2.90 2.39 7.54
N PRO A 177 2.13 3.24 8.21
CA PRO A 177 0.98 2.86 9.10
C PRO A 177 -0.44 2.92 8.45
N ILE A 178 -1.52 2.41 9.02
CA ILE A 178 -2.95 2.71 8.70
C ILE A 178 -3.67 2.40 10.00
N SER A 179 -4.44 3.36 10.51
CA SER A 179 -5.33 3.13 11.65
C SER A 179 -6.49 2.22 11.24
N VAL A 180 -6.64 1.08 11.93
CA VAL A 180 -7.84 0.25 11.81
C VAL A 180 -8.72 0.55 13.03
N GLY A 181 -9.82 1.27 12.81
CA GLY A 181 -10.86 1.46 13.81
C GLY A 181 -11.53 0.12 14.11
N LEU A 182 -11.16 -0.53 15.20
CA LEU A 182 -11.83 -1.71 15.72
C LEU A 182 -13.12 -1.30 16.43
N GLN A 183 -14.23 -1.19 15.70
CA GLN A 183 -15.55 -1.50 16.29
C GLN A 183 -15.82 -2.99 16.08
N LEU A 184 -15.60 -3.76 17.15
CA LEU A 184 -15.67 -5.22 17.23
C LEU A 184 -17.09 -5.80 17.18
N GLU A 185 -17.96 -5.36 16.27
CA GLU A 185 -19.30 -5.98 16.17
C GLU A 185 -19.70 -6.54 14.80
N ARG A 186 -19.07 -6.18 13.68
CA ARG A 186 -19.38 -6.84 12.39
C ARG A 186 -18.14 -6.93 11.50
N LEU A 187 -17.45 -8.06 11.56
CA LEU A 187 -16.39 -8.42 10.60
C LEU A 187 -16.98 -8.47 9.18
N ARG A 188 -16.78 -7.39 8.43
CA ARG A 188 -16.61 -7.44 6.97
C ARG A 188 -15.25 -6.82 6.69
N VAL A 189 -14.24 -7.68 6.63
CA VAL A 189 -12.91 -7.33 6.11
C VAL A 189 -13.10 -7.08 4.61
N ILE A 190 -13.42 -5.84 4.24
CA ILE A 190 -13.23 -5.37 2.88
C ILE A 190 -11.77 -4.94 2.82
N THR A 191 -10.92 -5.89 2.45
CA THR A 191 -9.59 -5.62 1.95
C THR A 191 -9.74 -4.54 0.87
N ALA A 192 -9.20 -3.35 1.11
CA ALA A 192 -9.08 -2.33 0.07
C ALA A 192 -8.01 -2.79 -0.93
N ILE A 193 -8.36 -3.80 -1.73
CA ILE A 193 -7.70 -4.10 -3.00
C ILE A 193 -8.25 -3.06 -3.98
N GLY A 194 -7.49 -2.00 -4.19
CA GLY A 194 -7.68 -1.04 -5.27
C GLY A 194 -6.30 -0.51 -5.63
N PHE A 195 -5.75 -0.65 -6.83
CA PHE A 195 -6.38 -0.78 -8.13
C PHE A 195 -5.74 -1.91 -8.94
N ALA A 196 -6.55 -2.87 -9.37
CA ALA A 196 -6.30 -3.66 -10.57
C ALA A 196 -7.58 -3.59 -11.40
N ILE A 197 -7.60 -2.63 -12.32
CA ILE A 197 -8.27 -2.77 -13.62
C ILE A 197 -7.14 -2.70 -14.64
#